data_AF-A0A4P6L2Z3-F1
#
_entry.id   AF-A0A4P6L2Z3-F1
#
_cell.length_a   1.000
_cell.length_b   1.000
_cell.length_c   1.000
_cell.angle_alpha   90.00
_cell.angle_beta   90.00
_cell.angle_gamma   90.00
#
_symmetry.space_group_name_H-M   'P 1'
#
loop_
_entity.id
_entity.type
_entity.pdbx_description
1 polymer ?
#
loop_
_entity_poly.entity_id
_entity_poly.type
_entity_poly.pdbx_seq_one_letter_code
_entity_poly.pdbx_strand_id
1 'polypeptide(L)'
;MTGVKKALAAAMLAMAAGSSVAATPEQETLDRLARMRAMPALPASGAGEQQTQEQARQRRELDATWRWFGNNSTAALPVLRRELAAELKKPRPNQLLLLDVGYFLRARGEPADRALSMAALLAIDPQGAAAQAQSQQLFRFVHASAADRDPRLLPLIDKVFLRGDVTVLVPQHGYTVDATSVCIYVYGQYGALAERHLRGLLNDPAVVNRVLEVLMWVGSPDSVPAVAALLDSPDDATFARAVTFMLRAGGPQGRDALLAFDARKLEGKARDFYLQTRPQLDAMRFDALVQQLSDAPPSAKAAPPRRLDEGATRQVLAALNAAYGSYEGIQPIELALSAMPSAQLVDELLRLRERSLLRISGEALADIDTTNTLINTLRYRDNQRNN
;
A
#
# COMPACT_ATOMS: atom_id res chain seq x y z
N MET A 1 -45.53 -6.52 -69.90
CA MET A 1 -45.18 -5.42 -68.97
C MET A 1 -44.87 -5.94 -67.56
N THR A 2 -43.94 -6.88 -67.40
CA THR A 2 -43.63 -7.54 -66.12
C THR A 2 -42.14 -7.53 -65.75
N GLY A 3 -41.26 -7.07 -66.65
CA GLY A 3 -39.81 -7.00 -66.42
C GLY A 3 -39.32 -5.74 -65.70
N VAL A 4 -40.00 -4.60 -65.88
CA VAL A 4 -39.53 -3.30 -65.36
C VAL A 4 -39.73 -3.16 -63.84
N LYS A 5 -40.73 -3.84 -63.25
CA LYS A 5 -40.99 -3.79 -61.81
C LYS A 5 -40.00 -4.59 -60.96
N LYS A 6 -39.32 -5.60 -61.51
CA LYS A 6 -38.31 -6.39 -60.77
C LYS A 6 -36.94 -5.70 -60.68
N ALA A 7 -36.58 -4.88 -61.67
CA ALA A 7 -35.32 -4.14 -61.66
C ALA A 7 -35.33 -2.98 -60.64
N LEU A 8 -36.48 -2.33 -60.41
CA LEU A 8 -36.60 -1.23 -59.45
C LEU A 8 -36.54 -1.71 -57.98
N ALA A 9 -37.07 -2.90 -57.69
CA ALA A 9 -37.02 -3.48 -56.35
C ALA A 9 -35.60 -3.97 -55.96
N ALA A 10 -34.81 -4.45 -56.92
CA ALA A 10 -33.43 -4.84 -56.70
C ALA A 10 -32.49 -3.63 -56.51
N ALA A 11 -32.76 -2.50 -57.18
CA ALA A 11 -32.01 -1.26 -56.99
C ALA A 11 -32.29 -0.57 -55.64
N MET A 12 -33.51 -0.71 -55.10
CA MET A 12 -33.83 -0.18 -53.76
C MET A 12 -33.34 -1.07 -52.60
N LEU A 13 -33.13 -2.38 -52.80
CA LEU A 13 -32.46 -3.22 -51.79
C LEU A 13 -30.93 -3.06 -51.79
N ALA A 14 -30.33 -2.60 -52.89
CA ALA A 14 -28.88 -2.36 -52.96
C ALA A 14 -28.44 -1.03 -52.33
N MET A 15 -29.36 -0.07 -52.14
CA MET A 15 -29.07 1.21 -51.44
C MET A 15 -29.32 1.16 -49.92
N ALA A 16 -29.78 0.02 -49.40
CA ALA A 16 -29.92 -0.24 -47.96
C ALA A 16 -28.80 -1.12 -47.39
N ALA A 17 -27.78 -1.45 -48.19
CA ALA A 17 -26.48 -1.90 -47.68
C ALA A 17 -25.68 -0.66 -47.22
N GLY A 18 -26.25 0.07 -46.25
CA GLY A 18 -25.53 1.10 -45.52
C GLY A 18 -24.25 0.46 -45.00
N SER A 19 -23.12 0.99 -45.43
CA SER A 19 -21.80 0.58 -44.97
C SER A 19 -21.82 0.62 -43.45
N SER A 20 -21.90 -0.54 -42.80
CA SER A 20 -21.58 -0.68 -41.39
C SER A 20 -20.08 -0.43 -41.29
N VAL A 21 -19.68 0.85 -41.34
CA VAL A 21 -18.30 1.25 -41.09
C VAL A 21 -18.04 0.79 -39.67
N ALA A 22 -17.19 -0.23 -39.53
CA ALA A 22 -16.77 -0.71 -38.22
C ALA A 22 -16.26 0.52 -37.44
N ALA A 23 -16.77 0.71 -36.22
CA ALA A 23 -16.36 1.84 -35.39
C ALA A 23 -14.84 1.85 -35.29
N THR A 24 -14.23 3.02 -35.53
CA THR A 24 -12.78 3.13 -35.35
C THR A 24 -12.44 2.88 -33.87
N PRO A 25 -11.22 2.42 -33.55
CA PRO A 25 -10.82 2.25 -32.16
C PRO A 25 -11.02 3.52 -31.32
N GLU A 26 -10.81 4.71 -31.89
CA GLU A 26 -11.06 5.98 -31.21
C GLU A 26 -12.53 6.18 -30.88
N GLN A 27 -13.44 5.84 -31.80
CA GLN A 27 -14.88 5.92 -31.58
C GLN A 27 -15.34 4.92 -30.52
N GLU A 28 -14.87 3.67 -30.58
CA GLU A 28 -15.18 2.66 -29.57
C GLU A 28 -14.63 3.05 -28.19
N THR A 29 -13.47 3.74 -28.13
CA THR A 29 -12.94 4.32 -26.88
C THR A 29 -13.91 5.35 -26.30
N LEU A 30 -14.38 6.28 -27.14
CA LEU A 30 -15.34 7.31 -26.74
C LEU A 30 -16.66 6.71 -26.26
N ASP A 31 -17.17 5.70 -26.96
CA ASP A 31 -18.42 5.02 -26.61
C ASP A 31 -18.31 4.27 -25.26
N ARG A 32 -17.15 3.67 -24.98
CA ARG A 32 -16.85 3.08 -23.66
C ARG A 32 -16.79 4.12 -22.55
N LEU A 33 -16.14 5.25 -22.79
CA LEU A 33 -16.11 6.36 -21.83
C LEU A 33 -17.51 6.94 -21.60
N ALA A 34 -18.33 7.06 -22.65
CA ALA A 34 -19.72 7.49 -22.53
C ALA A 34 -20.55 6.53 -21.68
N ARG A 35 -20.40 5.20 -21.90
CA ARG A 35 -21.03 4.18 -21.06
C ARG A 35 -20.59 4.30 -19.60
N MET A 36 -19.30 4.45 -19.33
CA MET A 36 -18.76 4.65 -17.98
C MET A 36 -19.36 5.89 -17.30
N ARG A 37 -19.48 7.01 -18.03
CA ARG A 37 -20.11 8.23 -17.50
C ARG A 37 -21.59 8.05 -17.16
N ALA A 38 -22.28 7.18 -17.89
CA ALA A 38 -23.70 6.88 -17.70
C ALA A 38 -23.96 5.79 -16.63
N MET A 39 -22.92 5.13 -16.11
CA MET A 39 -23.10 4.12 -15.07
C MET A 39 -23.64 4.74 -13.77
N PRO A 40 -24.62 4.10 -13.12
CA PRO A 40 -25.12 4.58 -11.84
C PRO A 40 -24.04 4.50 -10.77
N ALA A 41 -24.07 5.45 -9.84
CA ALA A 41 -23.31 5.37 -8.61
C ALA A 41 -23.98 4.33 -7.71
N LEU A 42 -23.38 3.16 -7.59
CA LEU A 42 -23.89 2.13 -6.70
C LEU A 42 -23.45 2.43 -5.25
N PRO A 43 -24.30 2.11 -4.25
CA PRO A 43 -23.89 2.20 -2.85
C PRO A 43 -22.74 1.22 -2.59
N ALA A 44 -21.89 1.57 -1.62
CA ALA A 44 -20.84 0.67 -1.16
C ALA A 44 -21.45 -0.58 -0.53
N SER A 45 -20.89 -1.73 -0.85
CA SER A 45 -21.10 -2.95 -0.06
C SER A 45 -20.18 -2.88 1.15
N GLY A 46 -20.71 -3.16 2.34
CA GLY A 46 -19.91 -3.27 3.56
C GLY A 46 -18.82 -4.33 3.41
N ALA A 47 -17.75 -4.22 4.21
CA ALA A 47 -16.70 -5.23 4.25
C ALA A 47 -17.30 -6.60 4.63
N GLY A 48 -17.29 -7.55 3.69
CA GLY A 48 -17.85 -8.90 3.88
C GLY A 48 -19.26 -9.10 3.33
N GLU A 49 -19.91 -8.07 2.77
CA GLU A 49 -21.19 -8.22 2.09
C GLU A 49 -21.01 -8.80 0.68
N GLN A 50 -21.92 -9.71 0.29
CA GLN A 50 -21.94 -10.24 -1.07
C GLN A 50 -22.21 -9.09 -2.04
N GLN A 51 -21.34 -8.96 -3.05
CA GLN A 51 -21.56 -8.02 -4.14
C GLN A 51 -22.94 -8.24 -4.74
N THR A 52 -23.71 -7.17 -4.92
CA THR A 52 -24.98 -7.26 -5.61
C THR A 52 -24.74 -7.68 -7.06
N GLN A 53 -25.72 -8.33 -7.69
CA GLN A 53 -25.61 -8.72 -9.10
C GLN A 53 -25.30 -7.52 -10.01
N GLU A 54 -25.80 -6.34 -9.65
CA GLU A 54 -25.56 -5.09 -10.36
C GLU A 54 -24.11 -4.60 -10.22
N GLN A 55 -23.54 -4.64 -9.01
CA GLN A 55 -22.11 -4.34 -8.79
C GLN A 55 -21.21 -5.32 -9.55
N ALA A 56 -21.52 -6.62 -9.52
CA ALA A 56 -20.78 -7.63 -10.25
C ALA A 56 -20.89 -7.46 -11.78
N ARG A 57 -22.03 -6.95 -12.28
CA ARG A 57 -22.20 -6.60 -13.69
C ARG A 57 -21.38 -5.37 -14.07
N GLN A 58 -21.48 -4.30 -13.29
CA GLN A 58 -20.70 -3.07 -13.50
C GLN A 58 -19.20 -3.36 -13.52
N ARG A 59 -18.72 -4.17 -12.56
CA ARG A 59 -17.31 -4.55 -12.50
C ARG A 59 -16.84 -5.32 -13.74
N ARG A 60 -17.65 -6.26 -14.22
CA ARG A 60 -17.35 -7.01 -15.46
C ARG A 60 -17.29 -6.09 -16.69
N GLU A 61 -18.13 -5.05 -16.74
CA GLU A 61 -18.13 -4.07 -17.83
C GLU A 61 -16.88 -3.17 -17.79
N LEU A 62 -16.47 -2.73 -16.60
CA LEU A 62 -15.24 -1.98 -16.40
C LEU A 62 -14.01 -2.84 -16.76
N ASP A 63 -13.94 -4.09 -16.31
CA ASP A 63 -12.86 -5.02 -16.65
C ASP A 63 -12.78 -5.27 -18.17
N ALA A 64 -13.92 -5.43 -18.84
CA ALA A 64 -13.97 -5.58 -20.29
C ALA A 64 -13.47 -4.32 -21.02
N THR A 65 -13.83 -3.15 -20.50
CA THR A 65 -13.37 -1.86 -21.01
C THR A 65 -11.86 -1.68 -20.83
N TRP A 66 -11.32 -2.05 -19.67
CA TRP A 66 -9.88 -2.08 -19.39
C TRP A 66 -9.12 -3.00 -20.35
N ARG A 67 -9.61 -4.23 -20.58
CA ARG A 67 -9.00 -5.16 -21.54
C ARG A 67 -9.01 -4.57 -22.95
N TRP A 68 -10.11 -3.96 -23.35
CA TRP A 68 -10.22 -3.34 -24.67
C TRP A 68 -9.23 -2.17 -24.83
N PHE A 69 -9.10 -1.28 -23.84
CA PHE A 69 -8.10 -0.19 -23.86
C PHE A 69 -6.68 -0.74 -23.94
N GLY A 70 -6.36 -1.79 -23.19
CA GLY A 70 -5.04 -2.43 -23.23
C GLY A 70 -4.72 -3.03 -24.60
N ASN A 71 -5.69 -3.70 -25.22
CA ASN A 71 -5.51 -4.32 -26.54
C ASN A 71 -5.42 -3.31 -27.69
N ASN A 72 -5.91 -2.07 -27.48
CA ASN A 72 -5.96 -1.01 -28.49
C ASN A 72 -5.20 0.24 -28.04
N SER A 73 -4.15 0.07 -27.22
CA SER A 73 -3.50 1.15 -26.47
C SER A 73 -3.03 2.31 -27.35
N THR A 74 -2.46 2.03 -28.52
CA THR A 74 -1.98 3.05 -29.49
C THR A 74 -3.06 4.06 -29.86
N ALA A 75 -4.29 3.61 -30.10
CA ALA A 75 -5.42 4.46 -30.45
C ALA A 75 -6.17 4.98 -29.20
N ALA A 76 -6.28 4.16 -28.16
CA ALA A 76 -7.04 4.50 -26.96
C ALA A 76 -6.34 5.55 -26.09
N LEU A 77 -5.03 5.45 -25.87
CA LEU A 77 -4.30 6.33 -24.94
C LEU A 77 -4.43 7.82 -25.26
N PRO A 78 -4.26 8.30 -26.52
CA PRO A 78 -4.49 9.70 -26.86
C PRO A 78 -5.90 10.18 -26.52
N VAL A 79 -6.92 9.34 -26.74
CA VAL A 79 -8.31 9.64 -26.41
C VAL A 79 -8.50 9.69 -24.90
N LEU A 80 -8.04 8.68 -24.16
CA LEU A 80 -8.14 8.62 -22.69
C LEU A 80 -7.50 9.85 -22.02
N ARG A 81 -6.31 10.27 -22.49
CA ARG A 81 -5.62 11.48 -22.01
C ARG A 81 -6.45 12.73 -22.21
N ARG A 82 -6.95 12.94 -23.43
CA ARG A 82 -7.77 14.10 -23.79
C ARG A 82 -9.04 14.15 -22.96
N GLU A 83 -9.74 13.03 -22.85
CA GLU A 83 -11.02 12.93 -22.15
C GLU A 83 -10.85 13.11 -20.64
N LEU A 84 -9.82 12.51 -20.03
CA LEU A 84 -9.53 12.71 -18.61
C LEU A 84 -9.14 14.16 -18.30
N ALA A 85 -8.29 14.77 -19.14
CA ALA A 85 -7.91 16.17 -18.99
C ALA A 85 -9.11 17.12 -19.15
N ALA A 86 -10.06 16.79 -20.02
CA ALA A 86 -11.32 17.53 -20.15
C ALA A 86 -12.24 17.33 -18.95
N GLU A 87 -12.35 16.10 -18.44
CA GLU A 87 -13.16 15.77 -17.26
C GLU A 87 -12.69 16.53 -16.01
N LEU A 88 -11.37 16.63 -15.81
CA LEU A 88 -10.75 17.36 -14.70
C LEU A 88 -11.06 18.87 -14.70
N LYS A 89 -11.42 19.45 -15.85
CA LYS A 89 -11.79 20.87 -15.96
C LYS A 89 -13.27 21.12 -15.65
N LYS A 90 -14.08 20.08 -15.50
CA LYS A 90 -15.51 20.25 -15.21
C LYS A 90 -15.71 20.67 -13.74
N PRO A 91 -16.72 21.49 -13.43
CA PRO A 91 -17.05 21.84 -12.05
C PRO A 91 -17.43 20.62 -11.19
N ARG A 92 -17.98 19.58 -11.83
CA ARG A 92 -18.33 18.29 -11.20
C ARG A 92 -17.81 17.16 -12.10
N PRO A 93 -16.55 16.76 -11.96
CA PRO A 93 -15.99 15.65 -12.72
C PRO A 93 -16.71 14.33 -12.40
N ASN A 94 -16.86 13.47 -13.40
CA ASN A 94 -17.35 12.11 -13.18
C ASN A 94 -16.31 11.29 -12.38
N GLN A 95 -16.66 10.96 -11.13
CA GLN A 95 -15.75 10.32 -10.17
C GLN A 95 -15.32 8.91 -10.59
N LEU A 96 -16.21 8.14 -11.23
CA LEU A 96 -15.86 6.81 -11.74
C LEU A 96 -14.84 6.92 -12.87
N LEU A 97 -15.01 7.89 -13.78
CA LEU A 97 -14.04 8.14 -14.85
C LEU A 97 -12.67 8.55 -14.29
N LEU A 98 -12.64 9.45 -13.31
CA LEU A 98 -11.39 9.85 -12.65
C LEU A 98 -10.66 8.64 -12.05
N LEU A 99 -11.39 7.77 -11.35
CA LEU A 99 -10.85 6.57 -10.74
C LEU A 99 -10.37 5.55 -11.77
N ASP A 100 -11.22 5.17 -12.72
CA ASP A 100 -10.92 4.11 -13.69
C ASP A 100 -9.86 4.54 -14.70
N VAL A 101 -10.07 5.67 -15.38
CA VAL A 101 -9.15 6.13 -16.42
C VAL A 101 -7.85 6.63 -15.79
N GLY A 102 -7.92 7.33 -14.66
CA GLY A 102 -6.74 7.75 -13.91
C GLY A 102 -5.89 6.56 -13.49
N TYR A 103 -6.50 5.50 -12.95
CA TYR A 103 -5.77 4.29 -12.56
C TYR A 103 -5.24 3.52 -13.79
N PHE A 104 -6.00 3.45 -14.88
CA PHE A 104 -5.53 2.82 -16.11
C PHE A 104 -4.27 3.50 -16.64
N LEU A 105 -4.26 4.83 -16.70
CA LEU A 105 -3.08 5.60 -17.10
C LEU A 105 -1.90 5.39 -16.14
N ARG A 106 -2.15 5.23 -14.83
CA ARG A 106 -1.07 4.90 -13.88
C ARG A 106 -0.46 3.53 -14.15
N ALA A 107 -1.31 2.54 -14.38
CA ALA A 107 -0.90 1.13 -14.43
C ALA A 107 -0.41 0.68 -15.82
N ARG A 108 -0.92 1.29 -16.89
CA ARG A 108 -0.70 0.86 -18.28
C ARG A 108 -0.33 2.01 -19.23
N GLY A 109 -0.35 3.25 -18.76
CA GLY A 109 0.07 4.42 -19.54
C GLY A 109 1.59 4.55 -19.63
N GLU A 110 2.01 5.63 -20.26
CA GLU A 110 3.42 6.01 -20.41
C GLU A 110 3.90 6.82 -19.19
N PRO A 111 5.21 6.95 -18.94
CA PRO A 111 5.72 7.79 -17.85
C PRO A 111 5.19 9.23 -17.85
N ALA A 112 4.91 9.80 -19.03
CA ALA A 112 4.33 11.13 -19.18
C ALA A 112 2.89 11.24 -18.63
N ASP A 113 2.16 10.13 -18.51
CA ASP A 113 0.79 10.10 -18.03
C ASP A 113 0.68 10.23 -16.50
N ARG A 114 1.79 10.07 -15.77
CA ARG A 114 1.81 10.08 -14.30
C ARG A 114 1.24 11.35 -13.71
N ALA A 115 1.57 12.51 -14.28
CA ALA A 115 1.08 13.81 -13.79
C ALA A 115 -0.43 13.94 -13.95
N LEU A 116 -0.97 13.53 -15.11
CA LEU A 116 -2.41 13.56 -15.37
C LEU A 116 -3.17 12.57 -14.49
N SER A 117 -2.61 11.36 -14.32
CA SER A 117 -3.13 10.34 -13.43
C SER A 117 -3.15 10.80 -11.96
N MET A 118 -2.07 11.41 -11.47
CA MET A 118 -2.02 11.99 -10.13
C MET A 118 -3.06 13.10 -9.95
N ALA A 119 -3.24 13.97 -10.95
CA ALA A 119 -4.28 15.00 -10.91
C ALA A 119 -5.69 14.41 -10.81
N ALA A 120 -5.95 13.30 -11.52
CA ALA A 120 -7.20 12.56 -11.40
C ALA A 120 -7.40 11.99 -9.98
N LEU A 121 -6.38 11.35 -9.41
CA LEU A 121 -6.44 10.79 -8.07
C LEU A 121 -6.71 11.86 -7.01
N LEU A 122 -6.05 13.02 -7.10
CA LEU A 122 -6.23 14.14 -6.18
C LEU A 122 -7.62 14.81 -6.30
N ALA A 123 -8.30 14.63 -7.43
CA ALA A 123 -9.64 15.17 -7.67
C ALA A 123 -10.77 14.20 -7.26
N ILE A 124 -10.44 12.98 -6.78
CA ILE A 124 -11.43 12.03 -6.28
C ILE A 124 -12.01 12.53 -4.95
N ASP A 125 -13.34 12.56 -4.86
CA ASP A 125 -14.05 12.80 -3.61
C ASP A 125 -13.98 11.54 -2.72
N PRO A 126 -13.26 11.57 -1.58
CA PRO A 126 -13.11 10.42 -0.69
C PRO A 126 -14.44 9.93 -0.09
N GLN A 127 -15.45 10.80 0.01
CA GLN A 127 -16.76 10.47 0.56
C GLN A 127 -17.79 10.15 -0.54
N GLY A 128 -17.42 10.30 -1.80
CA GLY A 128 -18.29 10.03 -2.93
C GLY A 128 -18.56 8.53 -3.11
N ALA A 129 -19.73 8.21 -3.65
CA ALA A 129 -20.16 6.83 -3.87
C ALA A 129 -19.16 6.00 -4.70
N ALA A 130 -18.47 6.61 -5.68
CA ALA A 130 -17.46 5.92 -6.47
C ALA A 130 -16.26 5.45 -5.63
N ALA A 131 -15.75 6.31 -4.73
CA ALA A 131 -14.63 5.96 -3.85
C ALA A 131 -15.01 4.84 -2.87
N GLN A 132 -16.24 4.89 -2.33
CA GLN A 132 -16.71 3.88 -1.39
C GLN A 132 -17.02 2.54 -2.08
N ALA A 133 -17.73 2.55 -3.22
CA ALA A 133 -18.11 1.34 -3.94
C ALA A 133 -16.92 0.66 -4.65
N GLN A 134 -15.88 1.42 -5.00
CA GLN A 134 -14.67 0.90 -5.65
C GLN A 134 -13.42 1.09 -4.77
N SER A 135 -13.57 0.99 -3.45
CA SER A 135 -12.49 1.19 -2.46
C SER A 135 -11.26 0.33 -2.72
N GLN A 136 -11.44 -0.92 -3.19
CA GLN A 136 -10.33 -1.80 -3.58
C GLN A 136 -9.55 -1.28 -4.80
N GLN A 137 -10.22 -0.67 -5.76
CA GLN A 137 -9.57 -0.06 -6.91
C GLN A 137 -8.88 1.24 -6.52
N LEU A 138 -9.53 2.05 -5.67
CA LEU A 138 -8.93 3.25 -5.12
C LEU A 138 -7.66 2.93 -4.34
N PHE A 139 -7.67 1.87 -3.52
CA PHE A 139 -6.46 1.37 -2.86
C PHE A 139 -5.35 1.07 -3.87
N ARG A 140 -5.64 0.28 -4.92
CA ARG A 140 -4.63 -0.06 -5.94
C ARG A 140 -4.10 1.18 -6.67
N PHE A 141 -4.96 2.17 -6.90
CA PHE A 141 -4.55 3.41 -7.53
C PHE A 141 -3.65 4.26 -6.62
N VAL A 142 -4.03 4.42 -5.35
CA VAL A 142 -3.23 5.11 -4.34
C VAL A 142 -1.90 4.40 -4.14
N HIS A 143 -1.91 3.08 -3.98
CA HIS A 143 -0.71 2.27 -3.81
C HIS A 143 0.24 2.37 -5.00
N ALA A 144 -0.27 2.23 -6.24
CA ALA A 144 0.54 2.41 -7.44
C ALA A 144 1.14 3.82 -7.56
N SER A 145 0.48 4.82 -6.98
CA SER A 145 0.92 6.23 -6.98
C SER A 145 1.83 6.59 -5.80
N ALA A 146 1.85 5.78 -4.75
CA ALA A 146 2.57 6.05 -3.50
C ALA A 146 4.10 6.10 -3.71
N ALA A 147 4.63 5.42 -4.73
CA ALA A 147 6.05 5.50 -5.11
C ALA A 147 6.50 6.93 -5.50
N ASP A 148 5.58 7.80 -5.92
CA ASP A 148 5.89 9.20 -6.24
C ASP A 148 6.03 10.07 -4.99
N ARG A 149 5.62 9.55 -3.82
CA ARG A 149 5.72 10.20 -2.50
C ARG A 149 5.09 11.60 -2.44
N ASP A 150 4.00 11.82 -3.19
CA ASP A 150 3.31 13.11 -3.21
C ASP A 150 2.52 13.33 -1.89
N PRO A 151 2.94 14.26 -1.01
CA PRO A 151 2.28 14.48 0.28
C PRO A 151 0.80 14.87 0.16
N ARG A 152 0.37 15.38 -1.00
CA ARG A 152 -1.02 15.79 -1.24
C ARG A 152 -1.99 14.61 -1.20
N LEU A 153 -1.50 13.37 -1.29
CA LEU A 153 -2.32 12.16 -1.14
C LEU A 153 -2.60 11.79 0.32
N LEU A 154 -1.82 12.26 1.30
CA LEU A 154 -2.00 11.88 2.71
C LEU A 154 -3.42 12.19 3.23
N PRO A 155 -4.06 13.33 2.93
CA PRO A 155 -5.45 13.59 3.34
C PRO A 155 -6.47 12.62 2.74
N LEU A 156 -6.25 12.14 1.51
CA LEU A 156 -7.10 11.10 0.90
C LEU A 156 -6.90 9.77 1.62
N ILE A 157 -5.65 9.41 1.91
CA ILE A 157 -5.29 8.19 2.64
C ILE A 157 -5.91 8.19 4.05
N ASP A 158 -5.80 9.31 4.76
CA ASP A 158 -6.40 9.50 6.09
C ASP A 158 -7.90 9.22 6.07
N LYS A 159 -8.61 9.87 5.14
CA LYS A 159 -10.08 9.83 5.08
C LYS A 159 -10.62 8.46 4.68
N VAL A 160 -9.99 7.80 3.70
CA VAL A 160 -10.52 6.57 3.11
C VAL A 160 -10.00 5.33 3.83
N PHE A 161 -8.70 5.27 4.14
CA PHE A 161 -8.06 4.04 4.62
C PHE A 161 -7.75 4.06 6.10
N LEU A 162 -7.21 5.17 6.64
CA LEU A 162 -6.88 5.23 8.07
C LEU A 162 -8.13 5.25 8.95
N ARG A 163 -9.15 6.02 8.54
CA ARG A 163 -10.43 6.14 9.24
C ARG A 163 -11.51 5.19 8.75
N GLY A 164 -11.30 4.57 7.59
CA GLY A 164 -12.23 3.58 7.03
C GLY A 164 -11.77 2.15 7.31
N ASP A 165 -12.65 1.20 7.03
CA ASP A 165 -12.38 -0.24 7.17
C ASP A 165 -12.31 -0.91 5.79
N VAL A 166 -11.41 -0.42 4.94
CA VAL A 166 -11.21 -0.97 3.60
C VAL A 166 -10.40 -2.26 3.68
N THR A 167 -10.94 -3.34 3.15
CA THR A 167 -10.19 -4.60 2.92
C THR A 167 -10.04 -4.87 1.43
N VAL A 168 -8.95 -5.54 1.05
CA VAL A 168 -8.60 -5.75 -0.37
C VAL A 168 -8.31 -7.21 -0.63
N LEU A 169 -9.12 -7.82 -1.49
CA LEU A 169 -8.85 -9.16 -1.97
C LEU A 169 -7.72 -9.13 -3.02
N VAL A 170 -6.74 -10.02 -2.84
CA VAL A 170 -5.67 -10.29 -3.79
C VAL A 170 -5.85 -11.70 -4.34
N PRO A 171 -6.60 -11.87 -5.45
CA PRO A 171 -7.02 -13.19 -5.92
C PRO A 171 -5.86 -14.14 -6.22
N GLN A 172 -4.74 -13.59 -6.72
CA GLN A 172 -3.56 -14.38 -7.10
C GLN A 172 -2.94 -15.16 -5.92
N HIS A 173 -3.20 -14.72 -4.70
CA HIS A 173 -2.63 -15.31 -3.48
C HIS A 173 -3.72 -15.91 -2.56
N GLY A 174 -5.00 -15.85 -2.93
CA GLY A 174 -6.10 -16.25 -2.05
C GLY A 174 -6.11 -15.49 -0.72
N TYR A 175 -5.55 -14.28 -0.70
CA TYR A 175 -5.27 -13.50 0.50
C TYR A 175 -6.09 -12.20 0.50
N THR A 176 -6.63 -11.85 1.66
CA THR A 176 -7.31 -10.56 1.88
C THR A 176 -6.42 -9.69 2.75
N VAL A 177 -6.05 -8.54 2.24
CA VAL A 177 -5.38 -7.47 2.98
C VAL A 177 -6.42 -6.84 3.91
N ASP A 178 -6.22 -6.95 5.21
CA ASP A 178 -7.06 -6.28 6.21
C ASP A 178 -6.83 -4.75 6.23
N ALA A 179 -7.68 -4.02 6.95
CA ALA A 179 -7.63 -2.56 6.98
C ALA A 179 -6.32 -1.98 7.56
N THR A 180 -5.68 -2.66 8.53
CA THR A 180 -4.38 -2.21 9.06
C THR A 180 -3.30 -2.45 8.02
N SER A 181 -3.29 -3.63 7.40
CA SER A 181 -2.36 -3.95 6.31
C SER A 181 -2.52 -3.01 5.11
N VAL A 182 -3.74 -2.62 4.75
CA VAL A 182 -4.00 -1.59 3.74
C VAL A 182 -3.28 -0.28 4.08
N CYS A 183 -3.39 0.18 5.33
CA CYS A 183 -2.69 1.38 5.81
C CYS A 183 -1.17 1.23 5.71
N ILE A 184 -0.62 0.08 6.10
CA ILE A 184 0.83 -0.20 6.01
C ILE A 184 1.31 -0.06 4.56
N TYR A 185 0.57 -0.63 3.60
CA TYR A 185 0.92 -0.55 2.17
C TYR A 185 0.89 0.88 1.61
N VAL A 186 -0.11 1.69 1.97
CA VAL A 186 -0.25 3.05 1.43
C VAL A 186 0.65 4.06 2.14
N TYR A 187 0.91 3.92 3.45
CA TYR A 187 1.79 4.83 4.17
C TYR A 187 3.27 4.48 4.01
N GLY A 188 3.62 3.19 4.03
CA GLY A 188 5.02 2.81 4.18
C GLY A 188 5.92 3.19 3.00
N GLN A 189 5.36 3.43 1.80
CA GLN A 189 6.10 3.97 0.64
C GLN A 189 6.63 5.40 0.83
N TYR A 190 6.03 6.16 1.75
CA TYR A 190 6.41 7.55 2.04
C TYR A 190 7.52 7.66 3.09
N GLY A 191 7.91 6.55 3.73
CA GLY A 191 9.00 6.51 4.71
C GLY A 191 8.85 7.55 5.82
N ALA A 192 9.92 8.32 6.07
CA ALA A 192 9.97 9.36 7.09
C ALA A 192 8.88 10.45 6.93
N LEU A 193 8.36 10.68 5.73
CA LEU A 193 7.23 11.61 5.54
C LEU A 193 5.95 11.05 6.17
N ALA A 194 5.62 9.78 5.91
CA ALA A 194 4.46 9.14 6.53
C ALA A 194 4.63 9.05 8.04
N GLU A 195 5.82 8.70 8.54
CA GLU A 195 6.08 8.65 9.98
C GLU A 195 5.79 9.99 10.66
N ARG A 196 6.30 11.10 10.11
CA ARG A 196 6.04 12.44 10.65
C ARG A 196 4.55 12.81 10.61
N HIS A 197 3.87 12.47 9.53
CA HIS A 197 2.42 12.69 9.38
C HIS A 197 1.63 11.90 10.43
N LEU A 198 1.86 10.58 10.52
CA LEU A 198 1.23 9.67 11.46
C LEU A 198 1.48 10.08 12.91
N ARG A 199 2.70 10.52 13.24
CA ARG A 199 3.03 11.06 14.56
C ARG A 199 2.16 12.25 14.94
N GLY A 200 1.81 13.11 13.99
CA GLY A 200 0.89 14.24 14.19
C GLY A 200 -0.56 13.82 14.50
N LEU A 201 -0.92 12.56 14.24
CA LEU A 201 -2.26 12.00 14.46
C LEU A 201 -2.37 11.18 15.75
N LEU A 202 -1.31 11.03 16.53
CA LEU A 202 -1.32 10.24 17.78
C LEU A 202 -2.23 10.81 18.87
N ASN A 203 -2.58 12.09 18.80
CA ASN A 203 -3.52 12.75 19.72
C ASN A 203 -4.99 12.58 19.29
N ASP A 204 -5.27 11.98 18.14
CA ASP A 204 -6.64 11.76 17.67
C ASP A 204 -7.17 10.40 18.15
N PRO A 205 -8.13 10.38 19.10
CA PRO A 205 -8.64 9.14 19.66
C PRO A 205 -9.35 8.25 18.63
N ALA A 206 -9.82 8.80 17.52
CA ALA A 206 -10.49 8.03 16.48
C ALA A 206 -9.53 7.15 15.66
N VAL A 207 -8.23 7.46 15.65
CA VAL A 207 -7.24 6.74 14.82
C VAL A 207 -5.99 6.32 15.57
N VAL A 208 -5.75 6.77 16.81
CA VAL A 208 -4.52 6.52 17.57
C VAL A 208 -4.08 5.04 17.55
N ASN A 209 -5.02 4.11 17.75
CA ASN A 209 -4.70 2.68 17.74
C ASN A 209 -4.23 2.18 16.36
N ARG A 210 -4.88 2.61 15.28
CA ARG A 210 -4.46 2.28 13.91
C ARG A 210 -3.13 2.95 13.56
N VAL A 211 -2.94 4.20 13.98
CA VAL A 211 -1.68 4.94 13.79
C VAL A 211 -0.52 4.22 14.48
N LEU A 212 -0.69 3.80 15.74
CA LEU A 212 0.31 3.03 16.48
C LEU A 212 0.62 1.71 15.77
N GLU A 213 -0.41 0.98 15.32
CA GLU A 213 -0.21 -0.25 14.54
C GLU A 213 0.61 0.02 13.29
N VAL A 214 0.29 1.04 12.49
CA VAL A 214 1.06 1.37 11.27
C VAL A 214 2.50 1.77 11.63
N LEU A 215 2.70 2.57 12.68
CA LEU A 215 4.03 2.98 13.15
C LEU A 215 4.89 1.79 13.60
N MET A 216 4.32 0.68 14.08
CA MET A 216 5.10 -0.54 14.36
C MET A 216 5.77 -1.11 13.11
N TRP A 217 5.22 -0.82 11.92
CA TRP A 217 5.71 -1.33 10.65
C TRP A 217 6.61 -0.34 9.91
N VAL A 218 6.28 0.94 9.96
CA VAL A 218 6.93 1.97 9.13
C VAL A 218 7.70 3.00 9.95
N GLY A 219 7.52 3.02 11.28
CA GLY A 219 8.13 3.98 12.16
C GLY A 219 9.60 3.70 12.49
N SER A 220 10.15 4.58 13.30
CA SER A 220 11.54 4.60 13.75
C SER A 220 11.64 5.25 15.15
N PRO A 221 12.84 5.38 15.75
CA PRO A 221 13.02 5.98 17.06
C PRO A 221 12.57 7.45 17.08
N ASP A 222 12.49 8.11 15.92
CA ASP A 222 11.99 9.49 15.79
C ASP A 222 10.55 9.66 16.32
N SER A 223 9.76 8.58 16.37
CA SER A 223 8.42 8.60 16.95
C SER A 223 8.38 8.31 18.45
N VAL A 224 9.47 7.86 19.06
CA VAL A 224 9.52 7.50 20.49
C VAL A 224 9.05 8.65 21.40
N PRO A 225 9.50 9.91 21.25
CA PRO A 225 9.04 10.98 22.14
C PRO A 225 7.52 11.17 22.14
N ALA A 226 6.88 11.04 20.97
CA ALA A 226 5.43 11.20 20.84
C ALA A 226 4.67 9.97 21.33
N VAL A 227 5.16 8.76 21.05
CA VAL A 227 4.53 7.52 21.52
C VAL A 227 4.71 7.33 23.03
N ALA A 228 5.81 7.82 23.61
CA ALA A 228 6.06 7.73 25.05
C ALA A 228 5.00 8.49 25.87
N ALA A 229 4.49 9.62 25.35
CA ALA A 229 3.40 10.36 25.98
C ALA A 229 2.11 9.53 26.10
N LEU A 230 1.92 8.51 25.26
CA LEU A 230 0.75 7.62 25.31
C LEU A 230 0.88 6.51 26.36
N LEU A 231 2.03 6.37 27.03
CA LEU A 231 2.18 5.44 28.16
C LEU A 231 1.39 5.90 29.40
N ASP A 232 1.03 7.19 29.48
CA ASP A 232 0.13 7.74 30.50
C ASP A 232 -1.37 7.62 30.10
N SER A 233 -1.68 6.96 28.97
CA SER A 233 -3.08 6.79 28.52
C SER A 233 -3.87 5.89 29.46
N PRO A 234 -5.12 6.24 29.82
CA PRO A 234 -6.00 5.37 30.59
C PRO A 234 -6.60 4.23 29.76
N ASP A 235 -6.45 4.24 28.44
CA ASP A 235 -6.92 3.16 27.57
C ASP A 235 -5.86 2.04 27.46
N ASP A 236 -6.17 0.88 28.04
CA ASP A 236 -5.33 -0.33 28.02
C ASP A 236 -4.87 -0.69 26.60
N ALA A 237 -5.74 -0.51 25.60
CA ALA A 237 -5.46 -0.87 24.21
C ALA A 237 -4.43 0.07 23.56
N THR A 238 -4.52 1.36 23.84
CA THR A 238 -3.52 2.38 23.44
C THR A 238 -2.20 2.14 24.16
N PHE A 239 -2.24 1.91 25.49
CA PHE A 239 -1.05 1.63 26.28
C PHE A 239 -0.27 0.41 25.75
N ALA A 240 -0.95 -0.72 25.55
CA ALA A 240 -0.32 -1.95 25.05
C ALA A 240 0.31 -1.75 23.67
N ARG A 241 -0.33 -0.98 22.78
CA ARG A 241 0.22 -0.65 21.46
C ARG A 241 1.40 0.31 21.56
N ALA A 242 1.37 1.30 22.44
CA ALA A 242 2.51 2.20 22.67
C ALA A 242 3.74 1.41 23.14
N VAL A 243 3.57 0.53 24.13
CA VAL A 243 4.64 -0.39 24.60
C VAL A 243 5.14 -1.28 23.46
N THR A 244 4.24 -1.88 22.67
CA THR A 244 4.62 -2.74 21.53
C THR A 244 5.43 -1.97 20.47
N PHE A 245 5.07 -0.72 20.19
CA PHE A 245 5.85 0.15 19.31
C PHE A 245 7.27 0.37 19.85
N MET A 246 7.41 0.66 21.15
CA MET A 246 8.73 0.88 21.77
C MET A 246 9.66 -0.33 21.61
N LEU A 247 9.11 -1.54 21.76
CA LEU A 247 9.86 -2.78 21.62
C LEU A 247 10.27 -3.07 20.17
N ARG A 248 9.35 -2.86 19.22
CA ARG A 248 9.52 -3.29 17.82
C ARG A 248 10.21 -2.26 16.93
N ALA A 249 9.90 -0.98 17.10
CA ALA A 249 10.35 0.10 16.20
C ALA A 249 11.15 1.19 16.93
N GLY A 250 11.03 1.29 18.26
CA GLY A 250 11.69 2.31 19.07
C GLY A 250 13.20 2.12 19.27
N GLY A 251 13.75 0.93 19.00
CA GLY A 251 15.17 0.66 19.22
C GLY A 251 15.60 0.86 20.68
N PRO A 252 16.89 1.16 20.93
CA PRO A 252 17.37 1.45 22.28
C PRO A 252 16.63 2.60 22.97
N GLN A 253 16.24 3.64 22.23
CA GLN A 253 15.50 4.77 22.78
C GLN A 253 14.12 4.34 23.32
N GLY A 254 13.42 3.46 22.61
CA GLY A 254 12.15 2.89 23.07
C GLY A 254 12.31 2.04 24.32
N ARG A 255 13.34 1.20 24.37
CA ARG A 255 13.68 0.42 25.58
C ARG A 255 13.97 1.34 26.77
N ASP A 256 14.81 2.35 26.58
CA ASP A 256 15.22 3.26 27.64
C ASP A 256 14.03 4.10 28.14
N ALA A 257 13.12 4.51 27.25
CA ALA A 257 11.87 5.18 27.62
C ALA A 257 10.96 4.28 28.46
N LEU A 258 10.84 2.99 28.13
CA LEU A 258 10.08 2.04 28.95
C LEU A 258 10.75 1.79 30.30
N LEU A 259 12.08 1.67 30.36
CA LEU A 259 12.80 1.50 31.63
C LEU A 259 12.65 2.72 32.56
N ALA A 260 12.55 3.93 32.00
CA ALA A 260 12.34 5.16 32.74
C ALA A 260 10.88 5.38 33.17
N PHE A 261 9.93 4.61 32.65
CA PHE A 261 8.50 4.79 32.91
C PHE A 261 8.10 4.36 34.33
N ASP A 262 7.30 5.21 35.01
CA ASP A 262 6.82 4.94 36.36
C ASP A 262 5.56 4.06 36.36
N ALA A 263 5.79 2.74 36.40
CA ALA A 263 4.74 1.74 36.40
C ALA A 263 3.82 1.75 37.64
N ARG A 264 4.13 2.52 38.69
CA ARG A 264 3.26 2.62 39.89
C ARG A 264 1.92 3.29 39.59
N LYS A 265 1.85 4.06 38.50
CA LYS A 265 0.61 4.69 38.02
C LYS A 265 -0.29 3.75 37.23
N LEU A 266 0.20 2.56 36.85
CA LEU A 266 -0.57 1.59 36.10
C LEU A 266 -1.48 0.79 37.04
N GLU A 267 -2.68 0.51 36.57
CA GLU A 267 -3.64 -0.37 37.21
C GLU A 267 -4.11 -1.45 36.22
N GLY A 268 -4.74 -2.51 36.73
CA GLY A 268 -5.36 -3.55 35.91
C GLY A 268 -4.44 -4.18 34.86
N LYS A 269 -4.99 -4.36 33.64
CA LYS A 269 -4.32 -5.09 32.56
C LYS A 269 -3.07 -4.38 32.03
N ALA A 270 -3.07 -3.05 31.98
CA ALA A 270 -1.88 -2.30 31.59
C ALA A 270 -0.68 -2.60 32.51
N ARG A 271 -0.92 -2.68 33.83
CA ARG A 271 0.13 -3.04 34.79
C ARG A 271 0.63 -4.47 34.57
N ASP A 272 -0.29 -5.43 34.45
CA ASP A 272 0.07 -6.83 34.23
C ASP A 272 0.89 -7.01 32.94
N PHE A 273 0.46 -6.36 31.86
CA PHE A 273 1.16 -6.37 30.57
C PHE A 273 2.57 -5.76 30.68
N TYR A 274 2.72 -4.62 31.37
CA TYR A 274 4.02 -4.00 31.57
C TYR A 274 4.97 -4.89 32.40
N LEU A 275 4.47 -5.50 33.48
CA LEU A 275 5.27 -6.39 34.33
C LEU A 275 5.75 -7.64 33.57
N GLN A 276 4.93 -8.19 32.66
CA GLN A 276 5.32 -9.30 31.77
C GLN A 276 6.36 -8.88 30.72
N THR A 277 6.33 -7.61 30.31
CA THR A 277 7.27 -7.05 29.32
C THR A 277 8.62 -6.70 29.92
N ARG A 278 8.67 -6.30 31.19
CA ARG A 278 9.89 -5.80 31.85
C ARG A 278 11.12 -6.73 31.74
N PRO A 279 11.02 -8.07 31.95
CA PRO A 279 12.16 -8.96 31.78
C PRO A 279 12.71 -8.97 30.34
N GLN A 280 11.86 -8.71 29.35
CA GLN A 280 12.28 -8.64 27.94
C GLN A 280 13.16 -7.42 27.72
N LEU A 281 12.84 -6.27 28.32
CA LEU A 281 13.62 -5.03 28.20
C LEU A 281 15.08 -5.20 28.63
N ASP A 282 15.30 -5.87 29.76
CA ASP A 282 16.65 -6.14 30.28
C ASP A 282 17.43 -7.09 29.36
N ALA A 283 16.74 -7.97 28.64
CA ALA A 283 17.32 -8.92 27.70
C ALA A 283 17.51 -8.33 26.28
N MET A 284 16.98 -7.15 25.97
CA MET A 284 17.11 -6.50 24.65
C MET A 284 18.53 -5.96 24.45
N ARG A 285 19.40 -6.85 23.95
CA ARG A 285 20.78 -6.59 23.55
C ARG A 285 21.06 -7.26 22.21
N PHE A 286 22.05 -6.73 21.47
CA PHE A 286 22.39 -7.21 20.13
C PHE A 286 22.45 -8.74 20.02
N ASP A 287 23.23 -9.41 20.87
CA ASP A 287 23.40 -10.87 20.79
C ASP A 287 22.10 -11.66 21.02
N ALA A 288 21.22 -11.19 21.91
CA ALA A 288 19.94 -11.83 22.16
C ALA A 288 18.99 -11.69 20.97
N LEU A 289 18.98 -10.52 20.33
CA LEU A 289 18.18 -10.26 19.13
C LEU A 289 18.73 -10.99 17.90
N VAL A 290 20.05 -11.15 17.80
CA VAL A 290 20.69 -12.01 16.79
C VAL A 290 20.30 -13.46 16.97
N GLN A 291 20.25 -13.96 18.22
CA GLN A 291 19.80 -15.32 18.49
C GLN A 291 18.34 -15.53 18.06
N GLN A 292 17.46 -14.56 18.32
CA GLN A 292 16.07 -14.62 17.85
C GLN A 292 15.97 -14.72 16.32
N LEU A 293 16.84 -14.02 15.59
CA LEU A 293 16.94 -14.15 14.12
C LEU A 293 17.44 -15.53 13.67
N SER A 294 18.26 -16.21 14.51
CA SER A 294 18.73 -17.58 14.24
C SER A 294 17.66 -18.64 14.50
N ASP A 295 16.78 -18.40 15.47
CA ASP A 295 15.74 -19.34 15.88
C ASP A 295 14.54 -19.32 14.91
N ALA A 296 14.46 -18.28 14.06
CA ALA A 296 13.52 -18.25 12.95
C ALA A 296 13.82 -19.38 11.95
N PRO A 297 12.80 -20.09 11.42
CA PRO A 297 13.02 -21.17 10.47
C PRO A 297 13.86 -20.67 9.28
N PRO A 298 15.00 -21.30 8.97
CA PRO A 298 15.80 -20.87 7.83
C PRO A 298 14.97 -21.02 6.57
N SER A 299 15.19 -20.14 5.59
CA SER A 299 14.68 -20.38 4.25
C SER A 299 15.17 -21.76 3.80
N ALA A 300 14.26 -22.64 3.36
CA ALA A 300 14.58 -24.03 3.01
C ALA A 300 15.68 -24.17 1.94
N LYS A 301 15.95 -23.08 1.21
CA LYS A 301 16.95 -23.00 0.14
C LYS A 301 18.25 -22.30 0.56
N ALA A 302 18.33 -21.77 1.77
CA ALA A 302 19.45 -20.96 2.20
C ALA A 302 20.55 -21.81 2.86
N ALA A 303 21.80 -21.47 2.53
CA ALA A 303 22.98 -22.09 3.13
C ALA A 303 23.07 -21.78 4.64
N PRO A 304 23.92 -22.49 5.40
CA PRO A 304 24.25 -22.12 6.78
C PRO A 304 24.76 -20.67 6.84
N PRO A 305 24.38 -19.91 7.87
CA PRO A 305 24.73 -18.50 7.95
C PRO A 305 26.23 -18.31 8.07
N ARG A 306 26.76 -17.32 7.33
CA ARG A 306 28.16 -16.91 7.38
C ARG A 306 28.31 -15.43 7.73
N ARG A 307 29.48 -15.03 8.21
CA ARG A 307 29.82 -13.60 8.32
C ARG A 307 30.07 -13.02 6.94
N LEU A 308 29.45 -11.88 6.65
CA LEU A 308 29.63 -11.15 5.40
C LEU A 308 30.63 -10.01 5.59
N ASP A 309 31.55 -9.88 4.64
CA ASP A 309 32.29 -8.61 4.47
C ASP A 309 31.37 -7.55 3.81
N GLU A 310 31.86 -6.31 3.67
CA GLU A 310 31.07 -5.24 3.07
C GLU A 310 30.65 -5.52 1.62
N GLY A 311 31.53 -6.12 0.83
CA GLY A 311 31.28 -6.41 -0.59
C GLY A 311 30.16 -7.44 -0.77
N ALA A 312 30.26 -8.55 -0.04
CA ALA A 312 29.24 -9.59 0.02
C ALA A 312 27.91 -9.05 0.56
N THR A 313 27.95 -8.16 1.57
CA THR A 313 26.75 -7.51 2.10
C THR A 313 26.03 -6.69 1.04
N ARG A 314 26.78 -5.88 0.26
CA ARG A 314 26.20 -5.12 -0.86
C ARG A 314 25.58 -6.01 -1.92
N GLN A 315 26.19 -7.17 -2.20
CA GLN A 315 25.62 -8.16 -3.14
C GLN A 315 24.29 -8.73 -2.62
N VAL A 316 24.22 -9.11 -1.34
CA VAL A 316 22.98 -9.60 -0.71
C VAL A 316 21.89 -8.52 -0.74
N LEU A 317 22.22 -7.27 -0.37
CA LEU A 317 21.28 -6.16 -0.43
C LEU A 317 20.79 -5.89 -1.87
N ALA A 318 21.68 -5.98 -2.86
CA ALA A 318 21.31 -5.84 -4.26
C ALA A 318 20.37 -6.96 -4.73
N ALA A 319 20.62 -8.21 -4.29
CA ALA A 319 19.75 -9.35 -4.58
C ALA A 319 18.37 -9.18 -3.93
N LEU A 320 18.32 -8.80 -2.65
CA LEU A 320 17.07 -8.44 -1.96
C LEU A 320 16.33 -7.34 -2.71
N ASN A 321 17.02 -6.26 -3.07
CA ASN A 321 16.42 -5.15 -3.81
C ASN A 321 15.85 -5.63 -5.16
N ALA A 322 16.59 -6.42 -5.93
CA ALA A 322 16.11 -6.98 -7.20
C ALA A 322 14.86 -7.86 -7.01
N ALA A 323 14.80 -8.63 -5.92
CA ALA A 323 13.69 -9.49 -5.54
C ALA A 323 12.56 -8.79 -4.75
N TYR A 324 12.54 -7.45 -4.72
CA TYR A 324 11.55 -6.66 -3.97
C TYR A 324 11.48 -7.06 -2.48
N GLY A 325 12.66 -7.29 -1.89
CA GLY A 325 12.89 -7.61 -0.49
C GLY A 325 12.45 -8.98 -0.04
N SER A 326 12.23 -9.92 -0.96
CA SER A 326 12.04 -11.33 -0.60
C SER A 326 13.33 -11.93 -0.05
N TYR A 327 13.27 -12.54 1.13
CA TYR A 327 14.40 -13.26 1.76
C TYR A 327 14.55 -14.71 1.26
N GLU A 328 13.94 -15.08 0.13
CA GLU A 328 14.11 -16.43 -0.42
C GLU A 328 15.59 -16.73 -0.69
N GLY A 329 16.13 -17.76 -0.04
CA GLY A 329 17.54 -18.14 -0.15
C GLY A 329 18.54 -17.22 0.59
N ILE A 330 18.07 -16.25 1.37
CA ILE A 330 18.90 -15.30 2.11
C ILE A 330 18.63 -15.44 3.61
N GLN A 331 19.68 -15.61 4.40
CA GLN A 331 19.57 -15.70 5.86
C GLN A 331 19.66 -14.28 6.47
N PRO A 332 18.62 -13.77 7.16
CA PRO A 332 18.63 -12.44 7.79
C PRO A 332 19.83 -12.21 8.72
N ILE A 333 20.20 -13.24 9.48
CA ILE A 333 21.32 -13.19 10.43
C ILE A 333 22.66 -12.83 9.79
N GLU A 334 22.88 -13.15 8.52
CA GLU A 334 24.12 -12.79 7.80
C GLU A 334 24.28 -11.27 7.66
N LEU A 335 23.16 -10.56 7.47
CA LEU A 335 23.13 -9.10 7.44
C LEU A 335 23.36 -8.52 8.85
N ALA A 336 22.75 -9.11 9.88
CA ALA A 336 22.99 -8.67 11.26
C ALA A 336 24.48 -8.76 11.65
N LEU A 337 25.14 -9.86 11.26
CA LEU A 337 26.55 -10.15 11.52
C LEU A 337 27.53 -9.54 10.50
N SER A 338 27.04 -8.75 9.55
CA SER A 338 27.84 -8.10 8.52
C SER A 338 28.89 -7.14 9.10
N ALA A 339 30.05 -7.04 8.44
CA ALA A 339 31.06 -6.02 8.73
C ALA A 339 30.67 -4.58 8.31
N MET A 340 29.62 -4.40 7.51
CA MET A 340 29.13 -3.08 7.08
C MET A 340 28.73 -2.21 8.29
N PRO A 341 29.04 -0.89 8.31
CA PRO A 341 28.62 0.01 9.39
C PRO A 341 27.11 -0.02 9.64
N SER A 342 26.68 0.03 10.92
CA SER A 342 25.27 -0.20 11.28
C SER A 342 24.33 0.85 10.71
N ALA A 343 24.73 2.12 10.79
CA ALA A 343 23.98 3.23 10.22
C ALA A 343 23.76 3.04 8.71
N GLN A 344 24.83 2.70 7.98
CA GLN A 344 24.73 2.46 6.54
C GLN A 344 23.81 1.28 6.21
N LEU A 345 23.93 0.17 6.95
CA LEU A 345 23.09 -1.01 6.71
C LEU A 345 21.61 -0.72 7.05
N VAL A 346 21.34 0.01 8.14
CA VAL A 346 19.98 0.44 8.49
C VAL A 346 19.37 1.30 7.39
N ASP A 347 20.13 2.25 6.83
CA ASP A 347 19.63 3.10 5.73
C ASP A 347 19.27 2.28 4.49
N GLU A 348 20.10 1.30 4.11
CA GLU A 348 19.80 0.40 2.98
C GLU A 348 18.57 -0.48 3.27
N LEU A 349 18.43 -1.00 4.49
CA LEU A 349 17.28 -1.81 4.89
C LEU A 349 15.98 -0.99 4.96
N LEU A 350 16.04 0.30 5.32
CA LEU A 350 14.88 1.19 5.27
C LEU A 350 14.39 1.38 3.82
N ARG A 351 15.31 1.58 2.87
CA ARG A 351 14.96 1.65 1.44
C ARG A 351 14.43 0.30 0.93
N LEU A 352 15.00 -0.80 1.40
CA LEU A 352 14.52 -2.14 1.07
C LEU A 352 13.09 -2.34 1.54
N ARG A 353 12.79 -1.99 2.80
CA ARG A 353 11.44 -2.04 3.37
C ARG A 353 10.42 -1.26 2.54
N GLU A 354 10.76 -0.02 2.17
CA GLU A 354 9.93 0.82 1.30
C GLU A 354 9.68 0.12 -0.05
N ARG A 355 10.69 -0.51 -0.62
CA ARG A 355 10.53 -1.25 -1.88
C ARG A 355 9.70 -2.52 -1.72
N SER A 356 9.84 -3.28 -0.63
CA SER A 356 9.06 -4.50 -0.39
C SER A 356 7.57 -4.24 -0.36
N LEU A 357 7.16 -3.08 0.13
CA LEU A 357 5.76 -2.63 0.14
C LEU A 357 5.17 -2.43 -1.26
N LEU A 358 5.93 -2.51 -2.35
CA LEU A 358 5.39 -2.51 -3.71
C LEU A 358 4.74 -3.86 -4.06
N ARG A 359 5.08 -4.93 -3.35
CA ARG A 359 4.48 -6.26 -3.52
C ARG A 359 3.33 -6.42 -2.54
N ILE A 360 2.10 -6.43 -3.04
CA ILE A 360 0.92 -6.66 -2.20
C ILE A 360 0.71 -8.18 -2.02
N SER A 361 1.25 -8.76 -0.96
CA SER A 361 1.04 -10.16 -0.60
C SER A 361 1.22 -10.41 0.91
N GLY A 362 0.71 -11.54 1.43
CA GLY A 362 0.96 -11.92 2.83
C GLY A 362 2.45 -12.16 3.11
N GLU A 363 3.15 -12.78 2.15
CA GLU A 363 4.60 -12.99 2.22
C GLU A 363 5.39 -11.69 2.31
N ALA A 364 4.97 -10.64 1.59
CA ALA A 364 5.65 -9.35 1.63
C ALA A 364 5.64 -8.73 3.03
N LEU A 365 4.53 -8.86 3.77
CA LEU A 365 4.49 -8.40 5.16
C LEU A 365 5.42 -9.22 6.06
N ALA A 366 5.54 -10.54 5.87
CA ALA A 366 6.51 -11.34 6.62
C ALA A 366 7.97 -10.93 6.33
N ASP A 367 8.30 -10.66 5.06
CA ASP A 367 9.62 -10.15 4.67
C ASP A 367 9.91 -8.74 5.22
N ILE A 368 8.89 -7.88 5.28
CA ILE A 368 8.98 -6.55 5.91
C ILE A 368 9.20 -6.67 7.41
N ASP A 369 8.50 -7.58 8.09
CA ASP A 369 8.67 -7.81 9.52
C ASP A 369 10.09 -8.32 9.84
N THR A 370 10.61 -9.21 8.99
CA THR A 370 12.01 -9.66 9.05
C THR A 370 12.97 -8.47 8.89
N THR A 371 12.71 -7.59 7.93
CA THR A 371 13.51 -6.36 7.71
C THR A 371 13.44 -5.41 8.90
N ASN A 372 12.25 -5.21 9.50
CA ASN A 372 12.07 -4.38 10.70
C ASN A 372 12.81 -4.97 11.90
N THR A 373 12.74 -6.28 12.08
CA THR A 373 13.49 -6.99 13.12
C THR A 373 15.00 -6.79 12.93
N LEU A 374 15.50 -6.94 11.71
CA LEU A 374 16.92 -6.65 11.39
C LEU A 374 17.31 -5.20 11.70
N ILE A 375 16.51 -4.23 11.26
CA ILE A 375 16.74 -2.80 11.56
C ILE A 375 16.81 -2.57 13.07
N ASN A 376 15.86 -3.14 13.82
CA ASN A 376 15.83 -3.00 15.27
C ASN A 376 17.06 -3.64 15.91
N THR A 377 17.42 -4.86 15.52
CA THR A 377 18.63 -5.57 15.98
C THR A 377 19.89 -4.75 15.74
N LEU A 378 20.07 -4.22 14.53
CA LEU A 378 21.27 -3.45 14.16
C LEU A 378 21.43 -2.16 14.98
N ARG A 379 20.35 -1.55 15.46
CA ARG A 379 20.42 -0.37 16.35
C ARG A 379 21.02 -0.69 17.71
N TYR A 380 21.00 -1.94 18.15
CA TYR A 380 21.66 -2.38 19.39
C TYR A 380 23.13 -2.73 19.20
N ARG A 381 23.63 -2.80 17.95
CA ARG A 381 24.98 -3.29 17.65
C ARG A 381 26.08 -2.35 18.16
N ASP A 382 25.91 -1.05 17.97
CA ASP A 382 26.92 -0.06 18.38
C ASP A 382 26.79 0.33 19.87
N ASN A 383 25.61 0.15 20.47
CA ASN A 383 25.40 0.33 21.92
C ASN A 383 26.16 -0.69 22.79
N GLN A 384 26.64 -1.78 22.20
CA GLN A 384 27.49 -2.77 22.89
C GLN A 384 28.98 -2.41 22.85
N ARG A 385 29.42 -1.45 22.03
CA ARG A 385 30.84 -1.06 21.93
C ARG A 385 31.24 0.06 22.89
N ASN A 386 30.26 0.73 23.50
CA ASN A 386 30.45 1.87 24.40
C ASN A 386 30.23 1.53 25.89
N ASN A 387 29.92 0.27 26.20
CA ASN A 387 29.96 -0.34 27.54
C ASN A 387 31.04 -1.41 27.54
#